data_AF-A0A423X4Y6-F1
#
_entry.id   AF-A0A423X4Y6-F1
#
_cell.length_a   1.000
_cell.length_b   1.000
_cell.length_c   1.000
_cell.angle_alpha   90.00
_cell.angle_beta   90.00
_cell.angle_gamma   90.00
#
_symmetry.space_group_name_H-M   'P 1'
#
loop_
_entity.id
_entity.type
_entity.pdbx_description
1 polymer ?
#
loop_
_entity_poly.entity_id
_entity_poly.type
_entity_poly.pdbx_seq_one_letter_code
_entity_poly.pdbx_strand_id
1 'polypeptide(L)'
;MATTARPSKLPVTVEKPTPYTFDLGLLLATDPNPLDLDHADLEASLASVARDGAQALVNQLLTTCPITSSKADGVLLTLPPVVTPLPREKPLPAAKPPTKWEQFAARKGIKPKTKEQRKNLKFNEDSGEWEKKWGWKGPVDRQEGKVQADWLVEVNPAKEAKLKEGESVRGEGRRERKEKIRRNERKMRSNSRNGAKK
;
A
#
# COMPACT_ATOMS: atom_id res chain seq x y z
N MET A 1 -1.21 46.34 -9.23
CA MET A 1 -0.46 46.86 -10.39
C MET A 1 -1.18 46.38 -11.64
N ALA A 2 -1.88 47.28 -12.35
CA ALA A 2 -2.61 46.94 -13.55
C ALA A 2 -1.63 46.83 -14.72
N THR A 3 -1.34 45.61 -15.17
CA THR A 3 -0.53 45.37 -16.36
C THR A 3 -1.38 45.62 -17.61
N THR A 4 -1.11 46.73 -18.30
CA THR A 4 -1.71 47.08 -19.59
C THR A 4 -1.16 46.15 -20.68
N ALA A 5 -1.83 45.02 -20.92
CA ALA A 5 -1.52 44.14 -22.04
C ALA A 5 -1.97 44.79 -23.36
N ARG A 6 -1.12 44.76 -24.39
CA ARG A 6 -1.50 45.21 -25.75
C ARG A 6 -2.65 44.31 -26.24
N PRO A 7 -3.72 44.87 -26.84
CA PRO A 7 -4.81 44.05 -27.36
C PRO A 7 -4.27 43.15 -28.46
N SER A 8 -4.41 41.83 -28.29
CA SER A 8 -4.15 40.86 -29.34
C SER A 8 -5.16 41.08 -30.47
N LYS A 9 -4.72 40.95 -31.73
CA LYS A 9 -5.62 41.10 -32.90
C LYS A 9 -6.77 40.09 -32.91
N LEU A 10 -6.61 38.96 -32.21
CA LEU A 10 -7.63 37.93 -32.03
C LEU A 10 -7.98 37.84 -30.54
N PRO A 11 -9.28 37.74 -30.19
CA PRO A 11 -9.71 37.62 -28.80
C PRO A 11 -9.42 36.22 -28.26
N VAL A 12 -8.85 36.16 -27.05
CA VAL A 12 -8.55 34.90 -26.33
C VAL A 12 -9.46 34.70 -25.12
N THR A 13 -10.22 35.72 -24.73
CA THR A 13 -11.19 35.68 -23.64
C THR A 13 -12.58 35.35 -24.19
N VAL A 14 -13.32 34.53 -23.45
CA VAL A 14 -14.70 34.14 -23.76
C VAL A 14 -15.59 34.71 -22.66
N GLU A 15 -16.51 35.59 -23.03
CA GLU A 15 -17.47 36.20 -22.10
C GLU A 15 -18.85 35.60 -22.34
N LYS A 16 -19.44 35.04 -21.29
CA LYS A 16 -20.80 34.47 -21.31
C LYS A 16 -21.61 34.97 -20.11
N PRO A 17 -22.96 34.99 -20.20
CA PRO A 17 -23.83 35.49 -19.13
C PRO A 17 -23.63 34.75 -17.81
N THR A 18 -23.54 33.42 -17.86
CA THR A 18 -23.17 32.60 -16.69
C THR A 18 -21.74 32.10 -16.82
N PRO A 19 -20.92 32.19 -15.75
CA PRO A 19 -19.52 31.82 -15.80
C PRO A 19 -19.34 30.30 -15.90
N TYR A 20 -18.24 29.89 -16.53
CA TYR A 20 -17.81 28.49 -16.57
C TYR A 20 -17.44 27.98 -15.17
N THR A 21 -17.75 26.72 -14.91
CA THR A 21 -17.21 25.98 -13.75
C THR A 21 -16.19 24.95 -14.22
N PHE A 22 -15.15 24.70 -13.43
CA PHE A 22 -14.03 23.86 -13.84
C PHE A 22 -13.75 22.74 -12.82
N ASP A 23 -13.43 21.55 -13.34
CA ASP A 23 -12.76 20.49 -12.59
C ASP A 23 -11.45 20.15 -13.30
N LEU A 24 -10.40 20.90 -12.96
CA LEU A 24 -9.10 20.80 -13.62
C LEU A 24 -8.41 19.45 -13.33
N GLY A 25 -8.79 18.75 -12.26
CA GLY A 25 -8.31 17.40 -11.99
C GLY A 25 -8.77 16.38 -13.04
N LEU A 26 -9.91 16.63 -13.67
CA LEU A 26 -10.45 15.84 -14.79
C LEU A 26 -10.32 16.55 -16.15
N LEU A 27 -9.60 17.67 -16.21
CA LEU A 27 -9.49 18.52 -17.40
C LEU A 27 -10.86 18.89 -17.98
N LEU A 28 -11.81 19.21 -17.10
CA LEU A 28 -13.21 19.42 -17.44
C LEU A 28 -13.59 20.90 -17.27
N ALA A 29 -14.31 21.44 -18.27
CA ALA A 29 -15.04 22.69 -18.18
C ALA A 29 -16.52 22.42 -18.40
N THR A 30 -17.38 22.99 -17.54
CA THR A 30 -18.83 22.92 -17.67
C THR A 30 -19.36 24.29 -18.04
N ASP A 31 -20.11 24.34 -19.13
CA ASP A 31 -20.85 25.51 -19.57
C ASP A 31 -22.32 25.38 -19.14
N PRO A 32 -22.80 26.15 -18.15
CA PRO A 32 -24.20 26.12 -17.74
C PRO A 32 -25.11 26.97 -18.62
N ASN A 33 -24.57 27.70 -19.61
CA ASN A 33 -25.38 28.54 -20.49
C ASN A 33 -26.26 27.67 -21.42
N PRO A 34 -27.47 28.11 -21.79
CA PRO A 34 -28.32 27.40 -22.74
C PRO A 34 -27.61 27.17 -24.08
N LEU A 35 -27.80 25.98 -24.66
CA LEU A 35 -27.30 25.64 -25.99
C LEU A 35 -28.26 26.18 -27.05
N ASP A 36 -27.85 27.24 -27.73
CA ASP A 36 -28.52 27.74 -28.93
C ASP A 36 -27.79 27.18 -30.16
N LEU A 37 -28.47 26.33 -30.92
CA LEU A 37 -27.87 25.58 -32.02
C LEU A 37 -28.65 25.86 -33.30
N ASP A 38 -27.92 26.24 -34.36
CA ASP A 38 -28.51 26.28 -35.69
C ASP A 38 -28.60 24.86 -36.25
N HIS A 39 -29.81 24.35 -36.38
CA HIS A 39 -30.05 23.01 -36.94
C HIS A 39 -29.71 22.91 -38.44
N ALA A 40 -29.63 24.02 -39.16
CA ALA A 40 -29.22 24.02 -40.56
C ALA A 40 -27.70 23.80 -40.72
N ASP A 41 -26.90 24.28 -39.76
CA ASP A 41 -25.45 24.09 -39.71
C ASP A 41 -24.99 23.67 -38.30
N LEU A 42 -25.42 22.46 -37.91
CA LEU A 42 -25.26 21.93 -36.57
C LEU A 42 -23.79 21.78 -36.17
N GLU A 43 -22.95 21.27 -37.08
CA GLU A 43 -21.53 21.02 -36.81
C GLU A 43 -20.77 22.34 -36.58
N ALA A 44 -21.04 23.38 -37.36
CA ALA A 44 -20.42 24.69 -37.15
C ALA A 44 -20.85 25.30 -35.81
N SER A 45 -22.13 25.18 -35.45
CA SER A 45 -22.66 25.65 -34.17
C SER A 45 -22.01 24.93 -32.99
N LEU A 46 -21.93 23.60 -33.03
CA LEU A 46 -21.29 22.78 -31.99
C LEU A 46 -19.79 23.06 -31.89
N ALA A 47 -19.10 23.18 -33.02
CA ALA A 47 -17.67 23.49 -33.06
C ALA A 47 -17.39 24.87 -32.46
N SER A 48 -18.24 25.87 -32.72
CA SER A 48 -18.15 27.20 -32.12
C SER A 48 -18.28 27.16 -30.60
N VAL A 49 -19.30 26.47 -30.08
CA VAL A 49 -19.51 26.29 -28.63
C VAL A 49 -18.36 25.51 -27.97
N ALA A 50 -17.89 24.45 -28.62
CA ALA A 50 -16.76 23.66 -28.12
C ALA A 50 -15.45 24.45 -28.10
N ARG A 51 -15.21 25.28 -29.12
CA ARG A 51 -14.06 26.19 -29.20
C ARG A 51 -14.06 27.19 -28.04
N ASP A 52 -15.21 27.78 -27.72
CA ASP A 52 -15.38 28.67 -26.57
C ASP A 52 -15.02 27.97 -25.25
N GLY A 53 -15.58 26.78 -25.02
CA GLY A 53 -15.31 25.99 -23.82
C GLY A 53 -13.85 25.55 -23.71
N ALA A 54 -13.25 25.11 -24.81
CA ALA A 54 -11.84 24.73 -24.85
C ALA A 54 -10.91 25.93 -24.59
N GLN A 55 -11.21 27.10 -25.15
CA GLN A 55 -10.45 28.32 -24.90
C GLN A 55 -10.51 28.69 -23.41
N ALA A 56 -11.68 28.65 -22.79
CA ALA A 56 -11.85 28.91 -21.36
C ALA A 56 -11.07 27.89 -20.50
N LEU A 57 -11.10 26.61 -20.86
CA LEU A 57 -10.37 25.55 -20.15
C LEU A 57 -8.84 25.75 -20.24
N VAL A 58 -8.31 26.01 -21.43
CA VAL A 58 -6.87 26.24 -21.63
C VAL A 58 -6.41 27.49 -20.89
N ASN A 59 -7.19 28.57 -20.94
CA ASN A 59 -6.90 29.79 -20.18
C ASN A 59 -6.80 29.48 -18.67
N GLN A 60 -7.74 28.71 -18.13
CA GLN A 60 -7.76 28.36 -16.72
C GLN A 60 -6.58 27.46 -16.33
N LEU A 61 -6.25 26.45 -17.14
CA LEU A 61 -5.12 25.55 -16.92
C LEU A 61 -3.79 26.31 -16.89
N LEU A 62 -3.56 27.18 -17.87
CA LEU A 62 -2.29 27.90 -18.00
C LEU A 62 -2.15 29.07 -17.00
N THR A 63 -3.27 29.61 -16.51
CA THR A 63 -3.26 30.74 -15.57
C THR A 63 -3.19 30.27 -14.12
N THR A 64 -3.89 29.19 -13.77
CA THR A 64 -4.08 28.80 -12.35
C THR A 64 -3.22 27.63 -11.90
N CYS A 65 -2.80 26.74 -12.80
CA CYS A 65 -1.97 25.59 -12.42
C CYS A 65 -0.49 25.97 -12.35
N PRO A 66 0.23 25.61 -11.27
CA PRO A 66 1.67 25.82 -11.19
C PRO A 66 2.43 25.05 -12.27
N ILE A 67 3.36 25.73 -12.94
CA ILE A 67 4.19 25.15 -13.99
C ILE A 67 5.51 24.68 -13.40
N THR A 68 5.81 23.39 -13.53
CA THR A 68 7.07 22.77 -13.10
C THR A 68 7.88 22.39 -14.33
N SER A 69 9.13 22.86 -14.40
CA SER A 69 10.07 22.51 -15.50
C SER A 69 11.18 21.60 -14.97
N SER A 70 11.27 20.39 -15.53
CA SER A 70 12.30 19.39 -15.24
C SER A 70 13.14 19.16 -16.48
N LYS A 71 14.46 19.05 -16.33
CA LYS A 71 15.36 18.75 -17.45
C LYS A 71 15.12 17.35 -18.05
N ALA A 72 14.59 16.42 -17.24
CA ALA A 72 14.28 15.06 -17.69
C ALA A 72 12.87 14.95 -18.30
N ASP A 73 11.89 15.65 -17.72
CA ASP A 73 10.46 15.41 -18.00
C ASP A 73 9.77 16.55 -18.78
N GLY A 74 10.46 17.66 -19.02
CA GLY A 74 9.91 18.83 -19.73
C GLY A 74 9.10 19.78 -18.84
N VAL A 75 8.17 20.51 -19.45
CA VAL A 75 7.30 21.50 -18.79
C VAL A 75 5.95 20.85 -18.49
N LEU A 76 5.62 20.74 -17.20
CA LEU A 76 4.43 20.05 -16.71
C LEU A 76 3.57 20.99 -15.87
N LEU A 77 2.24 20.82 -15.94
CA LEU A 77 1.28 21.51 -15.07
C LEU A 77 0.97 20.66 -13.84
N THR A 78 0.98 21.28 -12.66
CA THR A 78 0.53 20.64 -11.43
C THR A 78 -0.98 20.83 -11.29
N LEU A 79 -1.74 19.75 -11.49
CA LEU A 79 -3.21 19.79 -11.42
C LEU A 79 -3.71 19.72 -9.96
N PRO A 80 -4.82 20.41 -9.64
CA PRO A 80 -5.49 20.26 -8.35
C PRO A 80 -6.16 18.87 -8.22
N PRO A 81 -6.55 18.45 -7.02
CA PRO A 81 -7.31 17.22 -6.83
C PRO A 81 -8.67 17.28 -7.56
N VAL A 82 -9.14 16.12 -8.01
CA VAL A 82 -10.47 15.97 -8.64
C VAL A 82 -11.56 16.40 -7.65
N VAL A 83 -12.44 17.29 -8.10
CA VAL A 83 -13.56 17.80 -7.29
C VAL A 83 -14.81 16.94 -7.47
N THR A 84 -15.03 16.42 -8.68
CA THR A 84 -16.21 15.63 -9.02
C THR A 84 -16.14 14.25 -8.35
N PRO A 85 -17.05 13.92 -7.41
CA PRO A 85 -17.02 12.62 -6.75
C PRO A 85 -17.47 11.53 -7.72
N LEU A 86 -16.54 10.66 -8.10
CA LEU A 86 -16.82 9.50 -8.95
C LEU A 86 -17.00 8.23 -8.09
N PRO A 87 -17.95 7.34 -8.44
CA PRO A 87 -18.12 6.09 -7.72
C PRO A 87 -16.88 5.20 -7.87
N ARG A 88 -16.46 4.58 -6.78
CA ARG A 88 -15.37 3.60 -6.81
C ARG A 88 -15.85 2.32 -7.47
N GLU A 89 -14.99 1.70 -8.28
CA GLU A 89 -15.21 0.36 -8.83
C GLU A 89 -15.31 -0.70 -7.71
N LYS A 90 -14.46 -0.58 -6.69
CA LYS A 90 -14.35 -1.55 -5.60
C LYS A 90 -14.62 -0.90 -4.24
N PRO A 91 -15.28 -1.64 -3.32
CA PRO A 91 -15.47 -1.16 -1.96
C PRO A 91 -14.12 -0.90 -1.29
N LEU A 92 -14.15 -0.10 -0.22
CA LEU A 92 -12.96 0.10 0.59
C LEU A 92 -12.50 -1.27 1.14
N PRO A 93 -11.18 -1.55 1.16
CA PRO A 93 -10.68 -2.78 1.75
C PRO A 93 -11.19 -2.92 3.18
N ALA A 94 -11.91 -4.01 3.46
CA ALA A 94 -12.44 -4.26 4.80
C ALA A 94 -11.29 -4.35 5.82
N ALA A 95 -11.51 -3.80 7.01
CA ALA A 95 -10.55 -3.90 8.10
C ALA A 95 -10.27 -5.37 8.40
N LYS A 96 -8.99 -5.72 8.53
CA LYS A 96 -8.60 -7.11 8.80
C LYS A 96 -9.20 -7.55 10.13
N PRO A 97 -9.95 -8.67 10.19
CA PRO A 97 -10.54 -9.14 11.42
C PRO A 97 -9.43 -9.53 12.42
N PRO A 98 -9.55 -9.17 13.70
CA PRO A 98 -8.52 -9.46 14.68
C PRO A 98 -8.41 -10.96 14.90
N THR A 99 -7.18 -11.47 14.83
CA THR A 99 -6.86 -12.87 15.12
C THR A 99 -7.15 -13.22 16.57
N LYS A 100 -7.32 -14.51 16.88
CA LYS A 100 -7.51 -14.96 18.28
C LYS A 100 -6.39 -14.52 19.21
N TRP A 101 -5.15 -14.44 18.70
CA TRP A 101 -4.02 -13.95 19.48
C TRP A 101 -4.12 -12.45 19.75
N GLU A 102 -4.50 -11.64 18.76
CA GLU A 102 -4.70 -10.19 18.96
C GLU A 102 -5.85 -9.91 19.93
N GLN A 103 -6.94 -10.66 19.86
CA GLN A 103 -8.03 -10.57 20.83
C GLN A 103 -7.56 -10.92 22.25
N PHE A 104 -6.73 -11.96 22.39
CA PHE A 104 -6.15 -12.33 23.68
C PHE A 104 -5.15 -11.27 24.18
N ALA A 105 -4.26 -10.80 23.31
CA ALA A 105 -3.25 -9.81 23.63
C ALA A 105 -3.89 -8.48 24.06
N ALA A 106 -4.95 -8.03 23.38
CA ALA A 106 -5.71 -6.85 23.75
C ALA A 106 -6.36 -7.02 25.14
N ARG A 107 -7.01 -8.17 25.41
CA ARG A 107 -7.62 -8.45 26.73
C ARG A 107 -6.60 -8.52 27.87
N LYS A 108 -5.39 -8.99 27.59
CA LYS A 108 -4.31 -9.12 28.58
C LYS A 108 -3.38 -7.91 28.65
N GLY A 109 -3.59 -6.89 27.81
CA GLY A 109 -2.69 -5.74 27.73
C GLY A 109 -1.28 -6.08 27.22
N ILE A 110 -1.12 -7.17 26.47
CA ILE A 110 0.18 -7.59 25.93
C ILE A 110 0.53 -6.66 24.78
N LYS A 111 1.51 -5.77 25.02
CA LYS A 111 2.00 -4.85 24.00
C LYS A 111 2.78 -5.59 22.91
N PRO A 112 2.67 -5.17 21.64
CA PRO A 112 3.48 -5.75 20.57
C PRO A 112 4.97 -5.51 20.84
N LYS A 113 5.81 -6.48 20.46
CA LYS A 113 7.27 -6.36 20.56
C LYS A 113 7.77 -5.14 19.80
N THR A 114 8.76 -4.45 20.35
CA THR A 114 9.40 -3.26 19.74
C THR A 114 10.19 -3.64 18.47
N LYS A 115 10.52 -2.64 17.64
CA LYS A 115 11.29 -2.83 16.39
C LYS A 115 12.64 -3.51 16.65
N GLU A 116 13.30 -3.15 17.73
CA GLU A 116 14.59 -3.72 18.14
C GLU A 116 14.47 -5.19 18.56
N GLN A 117 13.45 -5.53 19.34
CA GLN A 117 13.19 -6.92 19.74
C GLN A 117 12.88 -7.84 18.54
N ARG A 118 12.30 -7.28 17.47
CA ARG A 118 12.03 -7.98 16.20
C ARG A 118 13.26 -8.10 15.30
N LYS A 119 14.34 -7.37 15.58
CA LYS A 119 15.57 -7.42 14.77
C LYS A 119 16.12 -8.83 14.77
N ASN A 120 16.55 -9.29 13.59
CA ASN A 120 17.05 -10.64 13.36
C ASN A 120 18.46 -10.87 13.95
N LEU A 121 19.07 -9.91 14.61
CA LEU A 121 20.42 -10.07 15.17
C LEU A 121 20.32 -10.35 16.67
N LYS A 122 21.12 -11.30 17.15
CA LYS A 122 21.33 -11.65 18.55
C LYS A 122 22.84 -11.74 18.79
N PHE A 123 23.33 -11.06 19.81
CA PHE A 123 24.73 -11.16 20.20
C PHE A 123 24.97 -12.49 20.93
N ASN A 124 26.02 -13.20 20.56
CA ASN A 124 26.45 -14.42 21.23
C ASN A 124 27.68 -14.11 22.09
N GLU A 125 27.56 -14.25 23.41
CA GLU A 125 28.62 -13.91 24.37
C GLU A 125 29.82 -14.87 24.28
N ASP A 126 29.61 -16.12 23.84
CA ASP A 126 30.68 -17.13 23.74
C ASP A 126 31.60 -16.90 22.54
N SER A 127 31.03 -16.44 21.41
CA SER A 127 31.78 -16.20 20.16
C SER A 127 32.15 -14.74 19.96
N GLY A 128 31.54 -13.82 20.71
CA GLY A 128 31.70 -12.37 20.52
C GLY A 128 31.10 -11.83 19.21
N GLU A 129 30.33 -12.65 18.47
CA GLU A 129 29.79 -12.30 17.16
C GLU A 129 28.27 -12.07 17.19
N TRP A 130 27.78 -11.27 16.24
CA TRP A 130 26.35 -11.09 16.01
C TRP A 130 25.79 -12.19 15.10
N GLU A 131 25.00 -13.09 15.69
CA GLU A 131 24.35 -14.17 14.97
C GLU A 131 22.91 -13.83 14.58
N LYS A 132 22.40 -14.48 13.53
CA LYS A 132 21.03 -14.30 13.07
C LYS A 132 20.06 -15.20 13.86
N LYS A 133 18.95 -14.65 14.34
CA LYS A 133 17.87 -15.37 15.05
C LYS A 133 17.09 -16.33 14.15
N TRP A 134 17.17 -16.18 12.83
CA TRP A 134 16.62 -17.10 11.82
C TRP A 134 17.23 -16.80 10.44
N GLY A 135 17.24 -17.79 9.54
CA GLY A 135 17.78 -17.65 8.18
C GLY A 135 19.09 -18.43 7.95
N TRP A 136 20.00 -17.86 7.16
CA TRP A 136 21.32 -18.45 6.86
C TRP A 136 22.13 -18.68 8.13
N LYS A 137 22.63 -19.91 8.33
CA LYS A 137 23.19 -20.39 9.61
C LYS A 137 22.28 -19.97 10.78
N GLY A 138 20.99 -20.31 10.66
CA GLY A 138 19.94 -19.98 11.63
C GLY A 138 20.36 -20.33 13.05
N PRO A 139 19.67 -19.78 14.06
CA PRO A 139 20.22 -19.63 15.40
C PRO A 139 20.79 -20.95 15.85
N VAL A 140 22.09 -20.95 16.11
CA VAL A 140 22.68 -21.94 16.97
C VAL A 140 22.12 -21.61 18.35
N ASP A 141 20.84 -21.92 18.58
CA ASP A 141 20.29 -21.95 19.93
C ASP A 141 21.00 -23.12 20.60
N ARG A 142 22.21 -22.84 21.11
CA ARG A 142 23.03 -23.69 21.99
C ARG A 142 22.32 -23.81 23.34
N GLN A 143 21.05 -24.21 23.35
CA GLN A 143 20.58 -24.93 24.52
C GLN A 143 21.33 -26.26 24.48
N GLU A 144 22.24 -26.46 25.43
CA GLU A 144 22.99 -27.70 25.63
C GLU A 144 22.10 -28.92 25.32
N GLY A 145 22.54 -29.74 24.36
CA GLY A 145 21.89 -30.99 23.99
C GLY A 145 20.81 -30.93 22.89
N LYS A 146 20.59 -29.79 22.19
CA LYS A 146 19.57 -29.70 21.12
C LYS A 146 20.09 -29.38 19.71
N VAL A 147 21.39 -29.24 19.52
CA VAL A 147 21.94 -28.91 18.21
C VAL A 147 22.07 -30.19 17.38
N GLN A 148 21.50 -30.20 16.17
CA GLN A 148 21.68 -31.31 15.22
C GLN A 148 23.15 -31.44 14.73
N ALA A 149 23.95 -30.41 14.93
CA ALA A 149 25.33 -30.27 14.51
C ALA A 149 26.35 -30.38 15.67
N ASP A 150 25.90 -30.59 16.92
CA ASP A 150 26.83 -30.89 18.01
C ASP A 150 27.45 -32.27 17.78
N TRP A 151 28.76 -32.36 18.00
CA TRP A 151 29.52 -33.59 17.81
C TRP A 151 29.11 -34.66 18.85
N LEU A 152 28.70 -34.25 20.06
CA LEU A 152 28.21 -35.11 21.13
C LEU A 152 26.86 -34.60 21.67
N VAL A 153 25.91 -35.51 21.90
CA VAL A 153 24.63 -35.19 22.55
C VAL A 153 24.48 -36.15 23.72
N GLU A 154 24.42 -35.61 24.93
CA GLU A 154 24.19 -36.41 26.13
C GLU A 154 22.75 -36.95 26.14
N VAL A 155 22.61 -38.27 26.27
CA VAL A 155 21.31 -38.94 26.29
C VAL A 155 21.06 -39.45 27.70
N ASN A 156 19.86 -39.17 28.22
CA ASN A 156 19.40 -39.81 29.44
C ASN A 156 18.83 -41.19 29.09
N PRO A 157 19.28 -42.29 29.72
CA PRO A 157 18.87 -43.65 29.38
C PRO A 157 17.35 -43.88 29.51
N ALA A 158 16.68 -43.14 30.41
CA ALA A 158 15.22 -43.21 30.56
C ALA A 158 14.44 -42.57 29.39
N LYS A 159 15.07 -41.65 28.65
CA LYS A 159 14.48 -41.04 27.44
C LYS A 159 14.74 -41.91 26.21
N GLU A 160 15.90 -42.56 26.15
CA GLU A 160 16.24 -43.50 25.08
C GLU A 160 15.30 -44.71 25.06
N ALA A 161 14.99 -45.26 26.24
CA ALA A 161 14.06 -46.39 26.37
C ALA A 161 12.61 -46.08 25.93
N LYS A 162 12.25 -44.81 25.71
CA LYS A 162 10.92 -44.37 25.26
C LYS A 162 10.85 -44.11 23.74
N LEU A 163 11.99 -44.13 23.05
CA LEU A 163 12.05 -43.93 21.60
C LEU A 163 11.52 -45.17 20.89
N LYS A 164 10.71 -44.97 19.84
CA LYS A 164 10.27 -46.08 18.98
C LYS A 164 11.39 -46.48 18.00
N GLU A 165 11.29 -47.69 17.46
CA GLU A 165 12.23 -48.20 16.45
C GLU A 165 12.35 -47.21 15.27
N GLY A 166 13.58 -46.75 15.00
CA GLY A 166 13.88 -45.75 13.97
C GLY A 166 13.80 -44.28 14.42
N GLU A 167 13.59 -43.99 15.70
CA GLU A 167 13.66 -42.64 16.27
C GLU A 167 15.03 -42.36 16.88
N SER A 168 15.61 -41.20 16.57
CA SER A 168 16.86 -40.73 17.19
C SER A 168 16.61 -39.46 17.99
N VAL A 169 17.35 -39.28 19.08
CA VAL A 169 17.30 -38.08 19.94
C VAL A 169 17.49 -36.79 19.12
N ARG A 170 18.36 -36.83 18.09
CA ARG A 170 18.56 -35.71 17.16
C ARG A 170 17.36 -35.44 16.25
N GLY A 171 16.58 -36.47 15.93
CA GLY A 171 15.38 -36.41 15.10
C GLY A 171 14.17 -35.80 15.81
N GLU A 172 14.06 -35.92 17.13
CA GLU A 172 12.95 -35.40 17.93
C GLU A 172 12.79 -33.88 17.77
N GLY A 173 13.89 -33.11 17.87
CA GLY A 173 13.85 -31.65 17.73
C GLY A 173 13.36 -31.20 16.34
N ARG A 174 13.71 -31.96 15.28
CA ARG A 174 13.20 -31.71 13.92
C ARG A 174 11.70 -32.01 13.83
N ARG A 175 11.25 -33.10 14.45
CA ARG A 175 9.83 -33.51 14.47
C ARG A 175 8.97 -32.51 15.23
N GLU A 176 9.39 -32.10 16.41
CA GLU A 176 8.71 -31.09 17.23
C GLU A 176 8.63 -29.74 16.49
N ARG A 177 9.72 -29.29 15.85
CA ARG A 177 9.73 -28.07 15.02
C ARG A 177 8.72 -28.17 13.87
N LYS A 178 8.70 -29.28 13.13
CA LYS A 178 7.73 -29.53 12.05
C LYS A 178 6.30 -29.54 12.57
N GLU A 179 6.05 -30.14 13.73
CA GLU A 179 4.73 -30.16 14.35
C GLU A 179 4.27 -28.75 14.75
N LYS A 180 5.14 -27.94 15.36
CA LYS A 180 4.85 -26.53 15.69
C LYS A 180 4.52 -25.71 14.45
N ILE A 181 5.25 -25.91 13.35
CA ILE A 181 4.97 -25.25 12.06
C ILE A 181 3.58 -25.65 11.55
N ARG A 182 3.28 -26.96 11.47
CA ARG A 182 1.97 -27.47 11.07
C ARG A 182 0.84 -26.92 11.96
N ARG A 183 1.06 -26.84 13.27
CA ARG A 183 0.10 -26.27 14.22
C ARG A 183 -0.14 -24.78 13.96
N ASN A 184 0.91 -24.02 13.62
CA ASN A 184 0.79 -22.60 13.29
C ASN A 184 -0.01 -22.39 11.99
N GLU A 185 0.27 -23.17 10.94
CA GLU A 185 -0.49 -23.14 9.69
C GLU A 185 -1.97 -23.47 9.90
N ARG A 186 -2.27 -24.50 10.71
CA ARG A 186 -3.66 -24.83 11.09
C ARG A 186 -4.35 -23.67 11.81
N LYS A 187 -3.65 -22.99 12.74
CA LYS A 187 -4.18 -21.79 13.42
C LYS A 187 -4.41 -20.63 12.45
N MET A 188 -3.49 -20.40 11.51
CA MET A 188 -3.64 -19.37 10.48
C MET A 188 -4.87 -19.64 9.61
N ARG A 189 -5.03 -20.85 9.08
CA ARG A 189 -6.22 -21.25 8.29
C ARG A 189 -7.52 -21.09 9.08
N SER A 190 -7.52 -21.49 10.35
CA SER A 190 -8.67 -21.31 11.25
C SER A 190 -9.02 -19.84 11.46
N ASN A 191 -8.02 -18.98 11.66
CA ASN A 191 -8.22 -17.53 11.78
C ASN A 191 -8.77 -16.93 10.49
N SER A 192 -8.21 -17.27 9.32
CA SER A 192 -8.71 -16.80 8.02
C SER A 192 -10.16 -17.22 7.78
N ARG A 193 -10.51 -18.48 8.07
CA ARG A 193 -11.88 -18.98 7.95
C ARG A 193 -12.86 -18.26 8.88
N ASN A 194 -12.47 -18.01 10.12
CA ASN A 194 -13.31 -17.29 11.08
C ASN A 194 -13.41 -15.80 10.74
N GLY A 195 -12.38 -15.24 10.12
CA GLY A 195 -12.35 -13.86 9.64
C GLY A 195 -13.25 -13.65 8.43
N ALA A 196 -13.33 -14.61 7.50
CA ALA A 196 -14.20 -14.53 6.32
C ALA A 196 -15.71 -14.73 6.62
N LYS A 197 -16.04 -15.24 7.82
CA LYS A 197 -17.44 -15.42 8.26
C LYS A 197 -18.03 -14.19 8.94
N LYS A 198 -17.22 -13.17 9.22
CA LYS A 198 -17.61 -11.91 9.84
C LYS A 198 -17.55 -10.80 8.82
#